data_AF-A0A950RTM5-F1
#
_entry.id   AF-A0A950RTM5-F1
#
_cell.length_a   1.000
_cell.length_b   1.000
_cell.length_c   1.000
_cell.angle_alpha   90.00
_cell.angle_beta   90.00
_cell.angle_gamma   90.00
#
_symmetry.space_group_name_H-M   'P 1'
#
loop_
_entity.id
_entity.type
_entity.pdbx_description
1 polymer ?
#
loop_
_entity_poly.entity_id
_entity_poly.type
_entity_poly.pdbx_seq_one_letter_code
_entity_poly.pdbx_strand_id
1 'polypeptide(L)'
;TKPQALALVPLGIVVQLKCGSPRQRLPALATAVLTAVAVLIPFVVNGTLSDIWAAVGAMASLHPYTQNSADNIWTLLPVWRRSDVVVGPFGEVPDDTLLLPGLSFRDAGLLAIAGLQFIVLVRLRRTITGRDVAVTAALLALGSFFLGTRMHVNYVFLSFPFLCALAGTGGLRLRLIFVAVTLACLIDWQDDLPWVVHRANALMYLASLGVLAYGWIGPSTLRLPVGRRAYSATSWRGGG
;
A
#
# COMPACT_ATOMS: atom_id res chain seq x y z
N THR A 1 -13.79 -2.36 6.21
CA THR A 1 -12.34 -2.08 6.05
C THR A 1 -11.98 -2.22 4.59
N LYS A 2 -11.09 -1.37 4.09
CA LYS A 2 -10.68 -1.33 2.69
C LYS A 2 -9.66 -2.48 2.43
N PRO A 3 -9.89 -3.43 1.50
CA PRO A 3 -9.05 -4.63 1.33
C PRO A 3 -7.58 -4.33 0.98
N GLN A 4 -7.26 -3.09 0.61
CA GLN A 4 -5.91 -2.61 0.31
C GLN A 4 -4.95 -2.75 1.50
N ALA A 5 -5.46 -2.73 2.74
CA ALA A 5 -4.65 -2.96 3.94
C ALA A 5 -3.99 -4.36 3.94
N LEU A 6 -4.53 -5.33 3.18
CA LEU A 6 -3.92 -6.66 3.03
C LEU A 6 -2.51 -6.59 2.43
N ALA A 7 -2.20 -5.56 1.63
CA ALA A 7 -0.86 -5.34 1.11
C ALA A 7 0.19 -5.13 2.22
N LEU A 8 -0.21 -4.73 3.43
CA LEU A 8 0.71 -4.50 4.55
C LEU A 8 0.85 -5.72 5.47
N VAL A 9 0.02 -6.76 5.31
CA VAL A 9 0.02 -7.94 6.18
C VAL A 9 1.38 -8.64 6.22
N PRO A 10 2.05 -8.92 5.07
CA PRO A 10 3.36 -9.58 5.09
C PRO A 10 4.42 -8.77 5.86
N LEU A 11 4.40 -7.44 5.73
CA LEU A 11 5.29 -6.55 6.47
C LEU A 11 5.03 -6.64 7.98
N GLY A 12 3.76 -6.57 8.40
CA GLY A 12 3.39 -6.69 9.81
C GLY A 12 3.86 -8.00 10.44
N ILE A 13 3.69 -9.12 9.72
CA ILE A 13 4.17 -10.45 10.14
C ILE A 13 5.69 -10.44 10.32
N VAL A 14 6.45 -9.95 9.33
CA VAL A 14 7.92 -9.93 9.40
C VAL A 14 8.43 -9.04 10.53
N VAL A 15 7.83 -7.86 10.72
CA VAL A 15 8.19 -6.95 11.82
C VAL A 15 7.92 -7.61 13.16
N GLN A 16 6.77 -8.25 13.35
CA GLN A 16 6.45 -8.93 14.61
C GLN A 16 7.39 -10.10 14.89
N LEU A 17 7.74 -10.88 13.87
CA LEU A 17 8.67 -12.00 14.00
C LEU A 17 10.10 -11.57 14.28
N LYS A 18 10.56 -10.44 13.73
CA LYS A 18 11.95 -9.98 13.90
C LYS A 18 12.17 -9.07 15.09
N CYS A 19 11.22 -8.19 15.39
CA CYS A 19 11.35 -7.17 16.43
C CYS A 19 10.60 -7.55 17.72
N GLY A 20 9.58 -8.40 17.65
CA GLY A 20 8.80 -8.83 18.81
C GLY A 20 9.49 -9.94 19.60
N SER A 21 9.59 -9.76 20.92
CA SER A 21 9.97 -10.85 21.83
C SER A 21 8.93 -11.97 21.79
N PRO A 22 9.29 -13.24 22.08
CA PRO A 22 8.32 -14.33 22.12
C PRO A 22 7.12 -14.05 23.02
N ARG A 23 7.35 -13.35 24.15
CA ARG A 23 6.31 -12.90 25.08
C ARG A 23 5.35 -11.85 24.51
N GLN A 24 5.76 -11.08 23.51
CA GLN A 24 4.92 -10.12 22.80
C GLN A 24 4.21 -10.73 21.59
N ARG A 25 4.71 -11.84 21.03
CA ARG A 25 4.11 -12.49 19.86
C ARG A 25 2.76 -13.13 20.17
N LEU A 26 2.67 -13.86 21.28
CA LEU A 26 1.43 -14.49 21.74
C LEU A 26 0.29 -13.49 21.98
N PRO A 27 0.47 -12.42 22.79
CA PRO A 27 -0.60 -11.44 22.98
C PRO A 27 -0.93 -10.70 21.69
N ALA A 28 0.04 -10.37 20.83
CA ALA A 28 -0.26 -9.74 19.54
C ALA A 28 -1.12 -10.64 18.63
N LEU A 29 -0.79 -11.93 18.56
CA LEU A 29 -1.60 -12.91 17.84
C LEU A 29 -3.00 -13.05 18.45
N ALA A 30 -3.08 -13.18 19.78
CA ALA A 30 -4.34 -13.28 20.50
C ALA A 30 -5.21 -12.05 20.26
N THR A 31 -4.65 -10.84 20.35
CA THR A 31 -5.37 -9.60 20.04
C THR A 31 -5.84 -9.57 18.60
N ALA A 32 -5.00 -9.93 17.62
CA ALA A 32 -5.39 -9.97 16.22
C ALA A 32 -6.55 -10.96 15.96
N VAL A 33 -6.50 -12.15 16.55
CA VAL A 33 -7.56 -13.16 16.48
C VAL A 33 -8.84 -12.66 17.16
N LEU A 34 -8.73 -12.12 18.37
CA LEU A 34 -9.88 -11.59 19.11
C LEU A 34 -10.53 -10.41 18.39
N THR A 35 -9.74 -9.52 17.80
CA THR A 35 -10.27 -8.43 16.95
C THR A 35 -10.97 -8.99 15.72
N ALA A 36 -10.38 -9.97 15.03
CA ALA A 36 -11.02 -10.61 13.88
C ALA A 36 -12.35 -11.27 14.27
N VAL A 37 -12.37 -12.04 15.37
CA VAL A 37 -13.60 -12.64 15.91
C VAL A 37 -14.61 -11.57 16.27
N ALA A 38 -14.22 -10.53 17.01
CA ALA A 38 -15.12 -9.44 17.41
C ALA A 38 -15.76 -8.73 16.21
N VAL A 39 -15.00 -8.52 15.13
CA VAL A 39 -15.52 -7.96 13.87
C VAL A 39 -16.50 -8.91 13.18
N LEU A 40 -16.31 -10.23 13.33
CA LEU A 40 -17.17 -11.25 12.72
C LEU A 40 -18.41 -11.60 13.56
N ILE A 41 -18.41 -11.37 14.88
CA ILE A 41 -19.53 -11.71 15.79
C ILE A 41 -20.89 -11.22 15.26
N PRO A 42 -21.06 -9.95 14.83
CA PRO A 42 -22.35 -9.48 14.33
C PRO A 42 -22.90 -10.30 13.16
N PHE A 43 -22.02 -10.83 12.32
CA PHE A 43 -22.43 -11.61 11.14
C PHE A 43 -22.74 -13.06 11.49
N VAL A 44 -22.00 -13.65 12.44
CA VAL A 44 -22.28 -15.00 12.94
C VAL A 44 -23.63 -15.04 13.66
N VAL A 45 -23.88 -14.07 14.55
CA VAL A 45 -25.11 -14.00 15.35
C VAL A 45 -26.34 -13.80 14.46
N ASN A 46 -26.22 -13.04 13.38
CA ASN A 46 -27.32 -12.79 12.45
C ASN A 46 -27.39 -13.80 11.28
N GLY A 47 -26.54 -14.84 11.24
CA GLY A 47 -26.60 -15.94 10.27
C GLY A 47 -26.07 -15.64 8.85
N THR A 48 -25.22 -14.64 8.68
CA THR A 48 -24.87 -14.04 7.37
C THR A 48 -23.41 -14.25 6.94
N LEU A 49 -22.73 -15.29 7.44
CA LEU A 49 -21.32 -15.54 7.07
C LEU A 49 -21.15 -15.77 5.55
N SER A 50 -22.09 -16.44 4.89
CA SER A 50 -22.11 -16.57 3.43
C SER A 50 -22.21 -15.20 2.74
N ASP A 51 -22.94 -14.27 3.35
CA ASP A 51 -23.15 -12.94 2.80
C ASP A 51 -21.90 -12.08 2.93
N ILE A 52 -21.04 -12.34 3.93
CA ILE A 52 -19.70 -11.75 3.97
C ILE A 52 -18.90 -12.20 2.75
N TRP A 53 -18.85 -13.49 2.46
CA TRP A 53 -18.09 -14.01 1.32
C TRP A 53 -18.66 -13.52 -0.01
N ALA A 54 -19.98 -13.49 -0.14
CA ALA A 54 -20.66 -12.92 -1.28
C ALA A 54 -20.36 -11.42 -1.42
N ALA A 55 -20.39 -10.65 -0.31
CA ALA A 55 -20.07 -9.23 -0.31
C ALA A 55 -18.60 -8.97 -0.64
N VAL A 56 -17.66 -9.78 -0.13
CA VAL A 56 -16.23 -9.71 -0.48
C VAL A 56 -16.02 -10.01 -1.96
N GLY A 57 -16.68 -11.05 -2.49
CA GLY A 57 -16.66 -11.38 -3.91
C GLY A 57 -17.25 -10.26 -4.78
N ALA A 58 -18.39 -9.70 -4.36
CA ALA A 58 -19.04 -8.57 -5.04
C ALA A 58 -18.14 -7.32 -5.00
N MET A 59 -17.54 -7.00 -3.84
CA MET A 59 -16.60 -5.89 -3.70
C MET A 59 -15.37 -6.05 -4.59
N ALA A 60 -14.85 -7.28 -4.71
CA ALA A 60 -13.72 -7.57 -5.59
C ALA A 60 -14.09 -7.46 -7.08
N SER A 61 -15.36 -7.69 -7.45
CA SER A 61 -15.84 -7.73 -8.84
C SER A 61 -16.55 -6.46 -9.32
N LEU A 62 -16.79 -5.47 -8.46
CA LEU A 62 -17.50 -4.22 -8.77
C LEU A 62 -16.94 -3.47 -9.99
N HIS A 63 -15.62 -3.53 -10.21
CA HIS A 63 -14.96 -2.87 -11.34
C HIS A 63 -13.87 -3.75 -11.93
N PRO A 64 -14.20 -4.72 -12.80
CA PRO A 64 -13.25 -5.69 -13.35
C PRO A 64 -12.43 -5.10 -14.51
N TYR A 65 -11.86 -3.91 -14.30
CA TYR A 65 -11.12 -3.15 -15.32
C TYR A 65 -9.69 -2.91 -14.86
N THR A 66 -8.79 -2.67 -15.82
CA THR A 66 -7.38 -2.37 -15.54
C THR A 66 -7.21 -1.16 -14.61
N GLN A 67 -8.14 -0.21 -14.65
CA GLN A 67 -8.24 0.91 -13.71
C GLN A 67 -9.68 1.35 -13.50
N ASN A 68 -9.94 2.04 -12.40
CA ASN A 68 -11.23 2.62 -12.07
C ASN A 68 -11.04 4.00 -11.41
N SER A 69 -10.92 5.05 -12.22
CA SER A 69 -10.61 6.41 -11.73
C SER A 69 -9.33 6.43 -10.88
N ALA A 70 -8.24 5.90 -11.46
CA ALA A 70 -6.91 5.89 -10.85
C ALA A 70 -5.83 6.00 -11.93
N ASP A 71 -4.94 6.98 -11.78
CA ASP A 71 -3.76 7.18 -12.62
C ASP A 71 -2.61 6.24 -12.20
N ASN A 72 -2.71 4.96 -12.59
CA ASN A 72 -1.76 3.91 -12.24
C ASN A 72 -0.86 3.51 -13.43
N ILE A 73 -0.11 2.41 -13.32
CA ILE A 73 0.81 1.98 -14.39
C ILE A 73 0.08 1.69 -15.71
N TRP A 74 -1.17 1.22 -15.64
CA TRP A 74 -1.96 0.87 -16.81
C TRP A 74 -2.42 2.11 -17.57
N THR A 75 -2.47 3.28 -16.91
CA THR A 75 -2.69 4.58 -17.53
C THR A 75 -1.57 4.97 -18.51
N LEU A 76 -0.37 4.39 -18.37
CA LEU A 76 0.74 4.67 -19.29
C LEU A 76 0.61 3.93 -20.62
N LEU A 77 -0.17 2.85 -20.63
CA LEU A 77 -0.50 2.10 -21.83
C LEU A 77 -1.57 2.84 -22.63
N PRO A 78 -1.63 2.66 -23.95
CA PRO A 78 -2.69 3.23 -24.78
C PRO A 78 -4.04 2.50 -24.57
N VAL A 79 -4.50 2.37 -23.32
CA VAL A 79 -5.62 1.50 -22.93
C VAL A 79 -6.35 2.09 -21.69
N TRP A 80 -7.60 2.59 -21.78
CA TRP A 80 -8.26 3.35 -20.67
C TRP A 80 -9.81 3.35 -20.60
N ARG A 81 -10.42 3.05 -19.43
CA ARG A 81 -11.84 3.40 -19.05
C ARG A 81 -11.90 4.29 -17.81
N ARG A 82 -12.83 5.25 -17.82
CA ARG A 82 -13.45 5.87 -16.64
C ARG A 82 -14.98 5.80 -16.75
N SER A 83 -15.62 4.92 -15.98
CA SER A 83 -17.10 4.77 -15.92
C SER A 83 -17.82 4.84 -17.29
N ASP A 84 -19.08 5.24 -17.30
CA ASP A 84 -20.05 5.24 -18.41
C ASP A 84 -19.72 6.22 -19.55
N VAL A 85 -18.57 6.90 -19.50
CA VAL A 85 -18.11 7.87 -20.52
C VAL A 85 -16.75 7.44 -21.07
N VAL A 86 -16.68 7.20 -22.39
CA VAL A 86 -15.43 6.87 -23.09
C VAL A 86 -14.55 8.12 -23.12
N VAL A 87 -13.58 8.19 -22.21
CA VAL A 87 -12.50 9.17 -22.26
C VAL A 87 -11.23 8.40 -22.61
N GLY A 88 -10.49 8.84 -23.65
CA GLY A 88 -9.28 8.17 -24.16
C GLY A 88 -9.47 7.44 -25.52
N PRO A 89 -8.38 7.24 -26.30
CA PRO A 89 -8.47 6.82 -27.71
C PRO A 89 -8.97 5.38 -27.97
N PHE A 90 -9.06 4.53 -26.94
CA PHE A 90 -9.36 3.09 -27.10
C PHE A 90 -10.46 2.54 -26.18
N GLY A 91 -11.03 3.36 -25.29
CA GLY A 91 -12.04 2.88 -24.34
C GLY A 91 -11.57 1.74 -23.44
N GLU A 92 -12.55 0.96 -23.01
CA GLU A 92 -12.51 0.20 -21.77
C GLU A 92 -11.87 -1.17 -21.89
N VAL A 93 -10.95 -1.49 -20.98
CA VAL A 93 -10.30 -2.80 -20.99
C VAL A 93 -10.54 -3.57 -19.69
N PRO A 94 -11.35 -4.64 -19.79
CA PRO A 94 -11.47 -5.64 -18.75
C PRO A 94 -10.11 -6.18 -18.33
N ASP A 95 -9.90 -6.37 -17.03
CA ASP A 95 -8.59 -6.80 -16.52
C ASP A 95 -8.27 -8.29 -16.77
N ASP A 96 -9.25 -9.08 -17.23
CA ASP A 96 -9.05 -10.43 -17.75
C ASP A 96 -8.60 -10.46 -19.22
N THR A 97 -8.52 -9.31 -19.89
CA THR A 97 -7.93 -9.20 -21.23
C THR A 97 -6.48 -9.67 -21.20
N LEU A 98 -6.10 -10.48 -22.19
CA LEU A 98 -4.74 -11.00 -22.32
C LEU A 98 -3.77 -9.87 -22.68
N LEU A 99 -2.76 -9.67 -21.84
CA LEU A 99 -1.60 -8.83 -22.11
C LEU A 99 -0.58 -9.59 -22.98
N LEU A 100 -0.40 -10.88 -22.70
CA LEU A 100 0.43 -11.84 -23.44
C LEU A 100 -0.31 -13.19 -23.53
N PRO A 101 0.09 -14.13 -24.41
CA PRO A 101 -0.50 -15.47 -24.45
C PRO A 101 -0.45 -16.14 -23.07
N GLY A 102 -1.63 -16.37 -22.47
CA GLY A 102 -1.77 -16.99 -21.14
C GLY A 102 -1.54 -16.05 -19.93
N LEU A 103 -1.40 -14.74 -20.14
CA LEU A 103 -1.22 -13.77 -19.06
C LEU A 103 -2.16 -12.57 -19.24
N SER A 104 -3.15 -12.44 -18.34
CA SER A 104 -4.04 -11.27 -18.33
C SER A 104 -3.40 -10.04 -17.67
N PHE A 105 -3.99 -8.86 -17.85
CA PHE A 105 -3.59 -7.66 -17.09
C PHE A 105 -3.70 -7.86 -15.58
N ARG A 106 -4.74 -8.55 -15.12
CA ARG A 106 -4.93 -8.91 -13.70
C ARG A 106 -3.76 -9.75 -13.20
N ASP A 107 -3.39 -10.78 -13.95
CA ASP A 107 -2.26 -11.64 -13.58
C ASP A 107 -0.95 -10.85 -13.55
N ALA A 108 -0.72 -10.00 -14.55
CA ALA A 108 0.45 -9.13 -14.60
C ALA A 108 0.52 -8.19 -13.38
N GLY A 109 -0.60 -7.56 -12.99
CA GLY A 109 -0.68 -6.72 -11.79
C GLY A 109 -0.42 -7.50 -10.50
N LEU A 110 -1.02 -8.69 -10.36
CA LEU A 110 -0.80 -9.57 -9.22
C LEU A 110 0.66 -10.03 -9.13
N LEU A 111 1.28 -10.42 -10.25
CA LEU A 111 2.69 -10.80 -10.31
C LEU A 111 3.61 -9.60 -9.97
N ALA A 112 3.29 -8.40 -10.44
CA ALA A 112 4.06 -7.20 -10.13
C ALA A 112 4.00 -6.86 -8.62
N ILE A 113 2.81 -6.95 -8.01
CA ILE A 113 2.63 -6.77 -6.56
C ILE A 113 3.37 -7.87 -5.78
N ALA A 114 3.25 -9.14 -6.20
CA ALA A 114 3.95 -10.25 -5.57
C ALA A 114 5.48 -10.10 -5.66
N GLY A 115 5.99 -9.65 -6.81
CA GLY A 115 7.40 -9.31 -7.02
C GLY A 115 7.86 -8.18 -6.10
N LEU A 116 7.08 -7.10 -5.98
CA LEU A 116 7.36 -6.01 -5.04
C LEU A 116 7.40 -6.52 -3.59
N GLN A 117 6.40 -7.30 -3.17
CA GLN A 117 6.34 -7.93 -1.84
C GLN A 117 7.59 -8.77 -1.59
N PHE A 118 7.96 -9.63 -2.54
CA PHE A 118 9.14 -10.48 -2.42
C PHE A 118 10.42 -9.64 -2.24
N ILE A 119 10.63 -8.61 -3.07
CA ILE A 119 11.81 -7.73 -3.00
C ILE A 119 11.90 -7.04 -1.64
N VAL A 120 10.78 -6.49 -1.14
CA VAL A 120 10.78 -5.80 0.16
C VAL A 120 11.03 -6.74 1.34
N LEU A 121 10.42 -7.93 1.33
CA LEU A 121 10.60 -8.90 2.41
C LEU A 121 12.01 -9.49 2.42
N VAL A 122 12.61 -9.77 1.25
CA VAL A 122 13.99 -10.26 1.14
C VAL A 122 14.98 -9.24 1.73
N ARG A 123 14.78 -7.95 1.48
CA ARG A 123 15.63 -6.89 2.04
C ARG A 123 15.50 -6.76 3.54
N LEU A 124 14.29 -6.85 4.06
CA LEU A 124 14.03 -6.82 5.51
C LEU A 124 14.64 -8.03 6.26
N ARG A 125 15.14 -9.07 5.57
CA ARG A 125 15.84 -10.20 6.21
C ARG A 125 17.12 -9.80 6.93
N ARG A 126 17.82 -8.73 6.50
CA ARG A 126 19.07 -8.29 7.12
C ARG A 126 18.82 -7.56 8.44
N THR A 127 18.56 -6.26 8.38
CA THR A 127 18.31 -5.39 9.53
C THR A 127 17.00 -4.65 9.34
N ILE A 128 16.27 -4.40 10.44
CA ILE A 128 15.02 -3.63 10.42
C ILE A 128 15.16 -2.45 11.39
N THR A 129 15.10 -1.25 10.86
CA THR A 129 14.91 -0.02 11.63
C THR A 129 13.47 0.49 11.48
N GLY A 130 13.03 1.38 12.38
CA GLY A 130 11.70 2.01 12.24
C GLY A 130 11.54 2.76 10.91
N ARG A 131 12.62 3.35 10.40
CA ARG A 131 12.65 3.99 9.07
C ARG A 131 12.44 2.96 7.97
N ASP A 132 13.08 1.79 8.04
CA ASP A 132 12.93 0.74 7.01
C ASP A 132 11.49 0.23 6.95
N VAL A 133 10.82 0.11 8.09
CA VAL A 133 9.40 -0.26 8.17
C VAL A 133 8.54 0.81 7.49
N ALA A 134 8.74 2.09 7.82
CA ALA A 134 7.97 3.18 7.23
C ALA A 134 8.18 3.29 5.71
N VAL A 135 9.42 3.19 5.23
CA VAL A 135 9.73 3.18 3.79
C VAL A 135 9.12 1.98 3.10
N THR A 136 9.22 0.79 3.70
CA THR A 136 8.63 -0.42 3.12
C THR A 136 7.11 -0.34 3.08
N ALA A 137 6.47 0.17 4.13
CA ALA A 137 5.02 0.36 4.16
C ALA A 137 4.57 1.37 3.09
N ALA A 138 5.30 2.48 2.93
CA ALA A 138 5.04 3.45 1.86
C ALA A 138 5.21 2.82 0.46
N LEU A 139 6.28 2.04 0.24
CA LEU A 139 6.52 1.31 -1.01
C LEU A 139 5.43 0.29 -1.31
N LEU A 140 5.01 -0.49 -0.32
CA LEU A 140 3.95 -1.48 -0.48
C LEU A 140 2.60 -0.83 -0.74
N ALA A 141 2.26 0.24 0.00
CA ALA A 141 1.00 0.95 -0.19
C ALA A 141 0.93 1.65 -1.55
N LEU A 142 1.93 2.48 -1.87
CA LEU A 142 1.98 3.21 -3.14
C LEU A 142 2.20 2.27 -4.33
N GLY A 143 3.06 1.28 -4.18
CA GLY A 143 3.33 0.28 -5.21
C GLY A 143 2.14 -0.62 -5.49
N SER A 144 1.36 -1.02 -4.46
CA SER A 144 0.12 -1.77 -4.70
C SER A 144 -0.91 -0.92 -5.43
N PHE A 145 -1.08 0.34 -5.05
CA PHE A 145 -1.92 1.29 -5.79
C PHE A 145 -1.48 1.44 -7.25
N PHE A 146 -0.18 1.61 -7.48
CA PHE A 146 0.34 1.90 -8.81
C PHE A 146 0.40 0.67 -9.73
N LEU A 147 0.68 -0.52 -9.20
CA LEU A 147 0.86 -1.74 -9.99
C LEU A 147 -0.42 -2.57 -10.14
N GLY A 148 -1.37 -2.44 -9.22
CA GLY A 148 -2.57 -3.26 -9.23
C GLY A 148 -3.59 -2.81 -10.27
N THR A 149 -4.39 -3.76 -10.74
CA THR A 149 -5.62 -3.49 -11.50
C THR A 149 -6.78 -3.17 -10.55
N ARG A 150 -7.91 -2.68 -11.07
CA ARG A 150 -9.11 -2.36 -10.29
C ARG A 150 -8.88 -1.32 -9.19
N MET A 151 -7.87 -0.49 -9.36
CA MET A 151 -7.51 0.54 -8.38
C MET A 151 -8.40 1.76 -8.56
N HIS A 152 -8.71 2.38 -7.43
CA HIS A 152 -9.43 3.65 -7.35
C HIS A 152 -8.54 4.67 -6.63
N VAL A 153 -8.59 5.94 -7.03
CA VAL A 153 -7.80 7.05 -6.46
C VAL A 153 -7.73 7.02 -4.94
N ASN A 154 -8.86 6.80 -4.26
CA ASN A 154 -8.96 6.65 -2.80
C ASN A 154 -8.12 5.52 -2.16
N TYR A 155 -7.43 4.70 -2.93
CA TYR A 155 -6.53 3.65 -2.44
C TYR A 155 -5.12 4.18 -2.20
N VAL A 156 -4.73 5.29 -2.85
CA VAL A 156 -3.45 5.98 -2.59
C VAL A 156 -3.34 6.45 -1.14
N PHE A 157 -4.47 6.71 -0.47
CA PHE A 157 -4.55 7.14 0.92
C PHE A 157 -3.86 6.20 1.92
N LEU A 158 -3.76 4.91 1.59
CA LEU A 158 -3.02 3.96 2.42
C LEU A 158 -1.52 4.34 2.56
N SER A 159 -0.96 5.05 1.58
CA SER A 159 0.44 5.48 1.59
C SER A 159 0.71 6.72 2.45
N PHE A 160 -0.28 7.59 2.66
CA PHE A 160 -0.08 8.90 3.28
C PHE A 160 0.41 8.88 4.73
N PRO A 161 -0.08 8.01 5.63
CA PRO A 161 0.45 7.94 6.99
C PRO A 161 1.96 7.68 7.01
N PHE A 162 2.45 6.81 6.12
CA PHE A 162 3.85 6.47 6.02
C PHE A 162 4.67 7.57 5.34
N LEU A 163 4.17 8.16 4.26
CA LEU A 163 4.82 9.29 3.59
C LEU A 163 4.90 10.52 4.51
N CYS A 164 3.88 10.79 5.32
CA CYS A 164 3.88 11.86 6.31
C CYS A 164 4.94 11.63 7.39
N ALA A 165 4.99 10.43 7.98
CA ALA A 165 6.03 10.06 8.95
C ALA A 165 7.45 10.19 8.37
N LEU A 166 7.64 9.80 7.10
CA LEU A 166 8.91 9.92 6.38
C LEU A 166 9.25 11.37 6.01
N ALA A 167 8.28 12.21 5.69
CA ALA A 167 8.51 13.62 5.36
C ALA A 167 8.93 14.43 6.60
N GLY A 168 8.37 14.11 7.77
CA GLY A 168 8.71 14.75 9.04
C GLY A 168 10.11 14.40 9.54
N THR A 169 10.58 13.18 9.28
CA THR A 169 11.90 12.68 9.72
C THR A 169 12.96 12.62 8.61
N GLY A 170 12.57 12.99 7.39
CA GLY A 170 13.37 12.87 6.17
C GLY A 170 14.00 14.18 5.70
N GLY A 171 14.92 14.07 4.74
CA GLY A 171 15.46 15.22 4.00
C GLY A 171 14.52 15.72 2.91
N LEU A 172 14.92 16.78 2.20
CA LEU A 172 14.15 17.43 1.13
C LEU A 172 13.52 16.43 0.15
N ARG A 173 14.28 15.41 -0.25
CA ARG A 173 13.80 14.34 -1.15
C ARG A 173 12.49 13.68 -0.72
N LEU A 174 12.35 13.30 0.56
CA LEU A 174 11.15 12.61 1.05
C LEU A 174 9.96 13.57 1.14
N ARG A 175 10.22 14.85 1.43
CA ARG A 175 9.20 15.90 1.39
C ARG A 175 8.70 16.13 -0.02
N LEU A 176 9.61 16.17 -1.01
CA LEU A 176 9.24 16.29 -2.42
C LEU A 176 8.40 15.11 -2.90
N ILE A 177 8.73 13.87 -2.48
CA ILE A 177 7.88 12.70 -2.79
C ILE A 177 6.48 12.87 -2.18
N PHE A 178 6.39 13.29 -0.91
CA PHE A 178 5.09 13.49 -0.27
C PHE A 178 4.25 14.56 -0.97
N VAL A 179 4.87 15.68 -1.36
CA VAL A 179 4.22 16.74 -2.13
C VAL A 179 3.79 16.23 -3.50
N ALA A 180 4.66 15.52 -4.22
CA ALA A 180 4.36 14.96 -5.54
C ALA A 180 3.19 13.96 -5.50
N VAL A 181 3.18 13.03 -4.54
CA VAL A 181 2.08 12.06 -4.38
C VAL A 181 0.78 12.76 -3.97
N THR A 182 0.86 13.79 -3.12
CA THR A 182 -0.31 14.59 -2.73
C THR A 182 -0.90 15.33 -3.94
N LEU A 183 -0.06 16.03 -4.71
CA LEU A 183 -0.49 16.69 -5.95
C LEU A 183 -1.04 15.68 -6.96
N ALA A 184 -0.42 14.51 -7.06
CA ALA A 184 -0.87 13.47 -7.98
C ALA A 184 -2.26 12.98 -7.61
N CYS A 185 -2.51 12.77 -6.32
CA CYS A 185 -3.83 12.40 -5.81
C CYS A 185 -4.89 13.46 -6.08
N LEU A 186 -4.54 14.75 -5.97
CA LEU A 186 -5.46 15.85 -6.26
C LEU A 186 -5.81 15.94 -7.74
N ILE A 187 -4.83 15.68 -8.62
CA ILE A 187 -5.04 15.61 -10.08
C ILE A 187 -5.91 14.40 -10.45
N ASP A 188 -5.65 13.24 -9.83
CA ASP A 188 -6.39 11.98 -10.07
C ASP A 188 -7.89 12.10 -9.70
N TRP A 189 -8.21 13.01 -8.76
CA TRP A 189 -9.58 13.40 -8.40
C TRP A 189 -10.28 14.34 -9.39
N GLN A 190 -9.57 14.89 -10.37
CA GLN A 190 -10.19 15.73 -11.39
C GLN A 190 -10.65 14.85 -12.55
N ASP A 191 -11.96 14.81 -12.74
CA ASP A 191 -12.56 13.87 -13.69
C ASP A 191 -12.42 14.29 -15.16
N ASP A 192 -12.36 15.61 -15.38
CA ASP A 192 -12.51 16.24 -16.69
C ASP A 192 -11.17 16.61 -17.35
N LEU A 193 -10.05 16.10 -16.81
CA LEU A 193 -8.73 16.45 -17.34
C LEU A 193 -8.42 15.71 -18.65
N PRO A 194 -7.67 16.34 -19.56
CA PRO A 194 -7.21 15.67 -20.77
C PRO A 194 -6.35 14.45 -20.45
N TRP A 195 -6.47 13.39 -21.27
CA TRP A 195 -5.71 12.15 -21.13
C TRP A 195 -4.19 12.33 -20.95
N VAL A 196 -3.60 13.30 -21.65
CA VAL A 196 -2.17 13.61 -21.53
C VAL A 196 -1.78 13.99 -20.11
N VAL A 197 -2.70 14.64 -19.36
CA VAL A 197 -2.51 15.01 -17.97
C VAL A 197 -2.52 13.78 -17.07
N HIS A 198 -3.47 12.85 -17.29
CA HIS A 198 -3.51 11.57 -16.57
C HIS A 198 -2.25 10.73 -16.79
N ARG A 199 -1.70 10.69 -18.01
CA ARG A 199 -0.41 10.04 -18.28
C ARG A 199 0.74 10.72 -17.56
N ALA A 200 0.80 12.05 -17.59
CA ALA A 200 1.81 12.81 -16.85
C ALA A 200 1.69 12.56 -15.33
N ASN A 201 0.47 12.41 -14.82
CA ASN A 201 0.19 12.11 -13.43
C ASN A 201 0.65 10.70 -13.03
N ALA A 202 0.36 9.69 -13.85
CA ALA A 202 0.86 8.33 -13.67
C ALA A 202 2.41 8.29 -13.70
N LEU A 203 3.06 9.09 -14.56
CA LEU A 203 4.52 9.24 -14.54
C LEU A 203 5.03 9.89 -13.25
N MET A 204 4.29 10.81 -12.65
CA MET A 204 4.63 11.41 -11.35
C MET A 204 4.55 10.40 -10.22
N TYR A 205 3.54 9.52 -10.21
CA TYR A 205 3.48 8.39 -9.28
C TYR A 205 4.65 7.42 -9.50
N LEU A 206 4.95 7.06 -10.75
CA LEU A 206 6.08 6.19 -11.10
C LEU A 206 7.42 6.78 -10.64
N ALA A 207 7.66 8.06 -10.89
CA ALA A 207 8.85 8.77 -10.45
C ALA A 207 8.96 8.78 -8.93
N SER A 208 7.85 9.05 -8.23
CA SER A 208 7.79 9.03 -6.76
C SER A 208 8.11 7.65 -6.19
N LEU A 209 7.55 6.59 -6.79
CA LEU A 209 7.81 5.20 -6.42
C LEU A 209 9.28 4.80 -6.70
N GLY A 210 9.80 5.16 -7.86
CA GLY A 210 11.18 4.89 -8.27
C GLY A 210 12.20 5.60 -7.38
N VAL A 211 11.95 6.87 -7.03
CA VAL A 211 12.76 7.62 -6.07
C VAL A 211 12.65 6.98 -4.68
N LEU A 212 11.46 6.59 -4.22
CA LEU A 212 11.33 5.93 -2.92
C LEU A 212 12.13 4.60 -2.89
N ALA A 213 12.05 3.82 -3.96
CA ALA A 213 12.75 2.54 -4.11
C ALA A 213 14.27 2.72 -4.21
N TYR A 214 14.76 3.68 -5.00
CA TYR A 214 16.20 3.95 -5.16
C TYR A 214 16.85 4.33 -3.83
N GLY A 215 16.17 5.18 -3.04
CA GLY A 215 16.67 5.64 -1.73
C GLY A 215 16.73 4.51 -0.70
N TRP A 216 15.94 3.47 -0.92
CA TRP A 216 15.88 2.27 -0.10
C TRP A 216 16.82 1.15 -0.59
N ILE A 217 17.13 1.13 -1.89
CA ILE A 217 18.12 0.22 -2.50
C ILE A 217 19.56 0.67 -2.23
N GLY A 218 19.82 1.98 -2.17
CA GLY A 218 21.15 2.52 -1.92
C GLY A 218 21.72 2.15 -0.54
N PRO A 219 23.06 2.21 -0.36
CA PRO A 219 23.70 1.94 0.92
C PRO A 219 23.16 2.92 1.97
N SER A 220 22.40 2.39 2.93
CA SER A 220 21.85 3.16 4.04
C SER A 220 22.98 3.61 4.97
N THR A 221 23.53 4.81 4.73
CA THR A 221 24.55 5.45 5.59
C THR A 221 23.95 6.18 6.80
N LEU A 222 22.65 6.05 7.04
CA LEU A 222 22.01 6.64 8.21
C LEU A 222 22.18 5.71 9.43
N ARG A 223 23.28 5.90 10.15
CA ARG A 223 23.39 5.48 11.54
C ARG A 223 22.38 6.29 12.35
N LEU A 224 21.25 5.69 12.70
CA LEU A 224 20.43 6.23 13.78
C LEU A 224 21.28 6.22 15.07
N PRO A 225 21.22 7.27 15.90
CA PRO A 225 21.75 7.18 17.23
C PRO A 225 20.94 6.09 17.94
N VAL A 226 21.57 4.93 18.14
CA VAL A 226 21.05 3.92 19.05
C VAL A 226 21.16 4.53 20.44
N GLY A 227 20.13 5.27 20.84
CA GLY A 227 19.90 5.69 22.20
C GLY A 227 19.63 4.47 23.06
N ARG A 228 20.69 3.72 23.41
CA ARG A 228 20.71 2.93 24.64
C ARG A 228 20.78 3.93 25.79
N ARG A 229 19.61 4.40 26.26
CA ARG A 229 19.30 5.09 27.55
C ARG A 229 17.98 5.86 27.30
N ALA A 230 16.92 5.80 28.10
CA ALA A 230 16.76 5.32 29.46
C ALA A 230 15.28 4.96 29.69
N TYR A 231 14.99 3.71 30.03
CA TYR A 231 13.90 3.40 30.95
C TYR A 231 14.57 2.89 32.22
N SER A 232 15.26 3.80 32.93
CA SER A 232 15.48 3.59 34.35
C SER A 232 14.15 3.86 35.02
N ALA A 233 13.50 2.79 35.48
CA ALA A 233 12.39 2.88 36.41
C ALA A 233 12.87 3.63 37.66
N THR A 234 12.67 4.94 37.69
CA THR A 234 12.76 5.72 38.91
C THR A 234 11.62 5.28 39.80
N SER A 235 11.99 4.51 40.80
CA SER A 235 11.21 4.14 41.96
C SER A 235 10.38 5.32 42.48
N TRP A 236 9.07 5.23 42.33
CA TRP A 236 8.12 6.01 43.09
C TRP A 236 8.10 5.43 44.51
N ARG A 237 9.06 5.84 45.35
CA ARG A 237 8.95 5.70 46.80
C ARG A 237 8.22 6.95 47.31
N GLY A 238 6.93 6.80 47.56
CA GLY A 238 6.18 7.74 48.38
C GLY A 238 6.70 7.69 49.82
N GLY A 239 7.05 8.85 50.35
CA GLY A 239 7.29 9.09 51.76
C GLY A 239 6.77 10.50 52.06
N GLY A 240 5.84 10.58 53.02
CA GLY A 240 5.10 11.78 53.41
C GLY A 240 3.66 11.44 53.71
#